data_AF-A0AAV4PNU8-F1
#
_entry.id   AF-A0AAV4PNU8-F1
#
_cell.length_a   1.000
_cell.length_b   1.000
_cell.length_c   1.000
_cell.angle_alpha   90.00
_cell.angle_beta   90.00
_cell.angle_gamma   90.00
#
_symmetry.space_group_name_H-M   'P 1'
#
loop_
_entity.id
_entity.type
_entity.pdbx_description
1 polymer ?
#
loop_
_entity_poly.entity_id
_entity_poly.type
_entity_poly.pdbx_seq_one_letter_code
_entity_poly.pdbx_strand_id
1 'polypeptide(L)'
;MQSILDHLALCLSHDLSPKAFLEKYLVSSPVLQNDREHRPSQTWALVCDTLLSRPVEAGCIFMLRQNDISLLVTVSRLPHLCITEEVIDPKSNKFVLRLNSETSV
;
A
#
# COMPACT_ATOMS: atom_id res chain seq x y z
N MET A 1 -7.07 -0.90 29.11
CA MET A 1 -6.13 -1.44 30.14
C MET A 1 -5.98 -2.95 30.03
N GLN A 2 -7.08 -3.71 30.00
CA GLN A 2 -7.05 -5.18 29.83
C GLN A 2 -6.27 -5.64 28.58
N SER A 3 -6.54 -5.02 27.41
CA SER A 3 -5.84 -5.32 26.14
C SER A 3 -4.30 -5.18 26.21
N ILE A 4 -3.77 -4.29 27.06
CA ILE A 4 -2.32 -4.14 27.25
C ILE A 4 -1.75 -5.30 28.05
N LEU A 5 -2.45 -5.70 29.12
CA LEU A 5 -2.06 -6.83 29.96
C LEU A 5 -2.16 -8.16 29.20
N ASP A 6 -3.21 -8.33 28.39
CA ASP A 6 -3.39 -9.52 27.56
C ASP A 6 -2.27 -9.64 26.51
N HIS A 7 -1.87 -8.51 25.89
CA HIS A 7 -0.74 -8.49 24.95
C HIS A 7 0.60 -8.76 25.64
N LEU A 8 0.79 -8.23 26.86
CA LEU A 8 1.99 -8.50 27.66
C LEU A 8 2.08 -9.99 28.01
N ALA A 9 0.98 -10.59 28.46
CA ALA A 9 0.91 -12.01 28.79
C ALA A 9 1.25 -12.89 27.58
N LEU A 10 0.72 -12.53 26.39
CA LEU A 10 1.05 -13.21 25.13
C LEU A 10 2.54 -13.09 24.78
N CYS A 11 3.13 -11.90 24.93
CA CYS A 11 4.55 -11.70 24.64
C CYS A 11 5.43 -12.54 25.57
N LEU A 12 5.07 -12.61 26.85
CA LEU A 12 5.78 -13.42 27.84
C LEU A 12 5.60 -14.93 27.58
N SER A 13 4.41 -15.39 27.19
CA SER A 13 4.16 -16.81 26.92
C SER A 13 4.90 -17.35 25.69
N HIS A 14 5.33 -16.47 24.80
CA HIS A 14 6.05 -16.81 23.57
C HIS A 14 7.51 -16.34 23.56
N ASP A 15 8.06 -15.95 24.71
CA ASP A 15 9.44 -15.46 24.86
C ASP A 15 9.80 -14.33 23.85
N LEU A 16 8.83 -13.46 23.57
CA LEU A 16 9.04 -12.35 22.64
C LEU A 16 9.89 -11.24 23.29
N SER A 17 10.68 -10.56 22.45
CA SER A 17 11.49 -9.44 22.92
C SER A 17 10.64 -8.27 23.45
N PRO A 18 11.17 -7.44 24.38
CA PRO A 18 10.48 -6.22 24.81
C PRO A 18 10.14 -5.27 23.66
N LYS A 19 10.93 -5.28 22.58
CA LYS A 19 10.67 -4.52 21.36
C LYS A 19 9.37 -4.97 20.69
N ALA A 20 9.11 -6.28 20.61
CA ALA A 20 7.89 -6.82 20.01
C ALA A 20 6.63 -6.38 20.78
N PHE A 21 6.71 -6.31 22.11
CA PHE A 21 5.62 -5.75 22.92
C PHE A 21 5.37 -4.26 22.59
N LEU A 22 6.44 -3.47 22.50
CA LEU A 22 6.37 -2.03 22.28
C LEU A 22 5.99 -1.63 20.85
N GLU A 23 6.33 -2.44 19.83
CA GLU A 23 6.01 -2.15 18.43
C GLU A 23 4.52 -1.88 18.22
N LYS A 24 3.63 -2.61 18.89
CA LYS A 24 2.17 -2.36 18.82
C LYS A 24 1.76 -0.95 19.26
N TYR A 25 2.53 -0.31 20.15
CA TYR A 25 2.19 0.97 20.77
C TYR A 25 3.04 2.15 20.25
N LEU A 26 4.19 1.87 19.64
CA LEU A 26 5.15 2.88 19.19
C LEU A 26 5.12 3.13 17.68
N VAL A 27 4.30 2.40 16.90
CA VAL A 27 4.16 2.65 15.45
C VAL A 27 3.41 3.96 15.20
N SER A 28 4.05 4.85 14.44
CA SER A 28 3.60 6.23 14.17
C SER A 28 2.81 6.39 12.85
N SER A 29 2.31 5.32 12.22
CA SER A 29 1.61 5.40 10.93
C SER A 29 0.73 4.16 10.64
N PRO A 30 -0.46 4.29 10.00
CA PRO A 30 -1.50 5.29 10.20
C PRO A 30 -2.39 4.95 11.41
N VAL A 31 -3.07 5.97 11.92
CA VAL A 31 -3.60 6.10 13.28
C VAL A 31 -5.01 5.51 13.42
N LEU A 32 -5.18 4.20 13.23
CA LEU A 32 -6.40 3.51 13.66
C LEU A 32 -6.16 2.81 15.02
N GLN A 33 -6.04 3.61 16.07
CA GLN A 33 -5.63 3.18 17.42
C GLN A 33 -6.81 2.83 18.35
N ASN A 34 -8.06 3.01 17.92
CA ASN A 34 -9.22 2.72 18.75
C ASN A 34 -9.71 1.27 18.54
N ASP A 35 -10.10 0.58 19.61
CA ASP A 35 -10.78 -0.72 19.52
C ASP A 35 -12.09 -0.62 18.70
N ARG A 36 -12.70 0.56 18.63
CA ARG A 36 -13.87 0.82 17.75
C ARG A 36 -13.51 0.83 16.26
N GLU A 37 -12.26 1.12 15.92
CA GLU A 37 -11.73 1.11 14.56
C GLU A 37 -11.29 -0.30 14.15
N HIS A 38 -10.95 -1.17 15.11
CA HIS A 38 -10.65 -2.61 14.89
C HIS A 38 -11.91 -3.47 14.67
N ARG A 39 -12.95 -2.92 14.05
CA ARG A 39 -14.13 -3.70 13.64
C ARG A 39 -13.96 -4.23 12.22
N PRO A 40 -14.38 -5.47 11.94
CA PRO A 40 -14.31 -6.04 10.59
C PRO A 40 -15.15 -5.25 9.59
N SER A 41 -16.19 -4.54 10.06
CA SER A 41 -16.97 -3.62 9.26
C SER A 41 -17.01 -2.24 9.92
N GLN A 42 -16.74 -1.22 9.12
CA GLN A 42 -16.84 0.18 9.52
C GLN A 42 -17.92 0.87 8.68
N THR A 43 -18.78 1.64 9.33
CA THR A 43 -19.78 2.47 8.65
C THR A 43 -19.16 3.83 8.34
N TRP A 44 -19.26 4.26 7.08
CA TRP A 44 -18.77 5.54 6.58
C TRP A 44 -19.91 6.27 5.86
N ALA A 45 -19.99 7.59 6.07
CA ALA A 45 -20.90 8.45 5.31
C ALA A 45 -20.22 8.88 4.01
N LEU A 46 -20.85 8.58 2.88
CA LEU A 46 -20.40 9.02 1.56
C LEU A 46 -20.86 10.46 1.31
N VAL A 47 -19.91 11.32 0.96
CA VAL A 47 -20.15 12.70 0.52
C VAL A 47 -19.57 12.86 -0.89
N CYS A 48 -20.43 13.10 -1.88
CA CYS A 48 -20.06 13.31 -3.27
C CYS A 48 -20.99 14.32 -3.94
N ASP A 49 -20.53 14.91 -5.04
CA ASP A 49 -21.29 15.81 -5.92
C ASP A 49 -21.94 15.06 -7.10
N THR A 50 -21.67 13.77 -7.26
CA THR A 50 -22.21 12.91 -8.31
C THR A 50 -23.43 12.10 -7.85
N LEU A 51 -24.34 11.80 -8.79
CA LEU A 51 -25.50 10.93 -8.56
C LEU A 51 -25.08 9.49 -8.23
N LEU A 52 -25.60 8.94 -7.13
CA LEU A 52 -25.28 7.59 -6.64
C LEU A 52 -25.80 6.45 -7.54
N SER A 53 -26.71 6.75 -8.47
CA SER A 53 -27.19 5.78 -9.45
C SER A 53 -26.20 5.53 -10.59
N ARG A 54 -25.16 6.37 -10.72
CA ARG A 54 -24.13 6.21 -11.74
C ARG A 54 -23.03 5.26 -11.24
N PRO A 55 -22.43 4.47 -12.13
CA PRO A 55 -21.25 3.68 -11.78
C PRO A 55 -20.09 4.60 -11.41
N VAL A 56 -19.16 4.07 -10.61
CA VAL A 56 -17.92 4.74 -10.30
C VAL A 56 -17.02 4.76 -11.53
N GLU A 57 -16.47 5.93 -11.86
CA GLU A 57 -15.60 6.14 -13.02
C GLU A 57 -14.18 6.55 -12.61
N ALA A 58 -13.26 6.48 -13.56
CA ALA A 58 -11.89 6.97 -13.36
C ALA A 58 -11.92 8.48 -13.12
N GLY A 59 -11.18 8.95 -12.12
CA GLY A 59 -11.14 10.36 -11.74
C GLY A 59 -12.30 10.81 -10.85
N CYS A 60 -13.24 9.91 -10.47
CA CYS A 60 -14.22 10.25 -9.44
C CYS A 60 -13.50 10.61 -8.13
N ILE A 61 -13.88 11.75 -7.55
CA ILE A 61 -13.40 12.22 -6.25
C ILE A 61 -14.59 12.30 -5.32
N PHE A 62 -14.49 11.64 -4.16
CA PHE A 62 -15.51 11.71 -3.13
C PHE A 62 -14.87 11.62 -1.75
N MET A 63 -15.64 11.94 -0.71
CA MET A 63 -15.18 11.91 0.66
C MET A 63 -15.94 10.85 1.45
N LEU A 64 -15.21 10.06 2.22
CA LEU A 64 -15.76 9.18 3.23
C LEU A 64 -15.57 9.83 4.60
N ARG A 65 -16.65 10.02 5.35
CA ARG A 65 -16.61 10.58 6.70
C ARG A 65 -16.98 9.54 7.75
N GLN A 66 -16.23 9.53 8.85
CA GLN A 66 -16.53 8.75 10.03
C GLN A 66 -16.13 9.56 11.27
N ASN A 67 -17.12 10.01 12.04
CA ASN A 67 -16.92 10.86 13.22
C ASN A 67 -16.02 12.07 12.86
N ASP A 68 -14.84 12.15 13.48
CA ASP A 68 -13.88 13.23 13.31
C ASP A 68 -12.87 12.99 12.17
N ILE A 69 -13.00 11.86 11.45
CA ILE A 69 -12.10 11.45 10.38
C ILE A 69 -12.78 11.67 9.02
N SER A 70 -12.03 12.25 8.08
CA SER A 70 -12.44 12.39 6.68
C SER A 70 -11.36 11.85 5.76
N LEU A 71 -11.74 10.98 4.83
CA LEU A 71 -10.87 10.44 3.79
C LEU A 71 -11.29 11.03 2.45
N LEU A 72 -10.36 11.70 1.77
CA LEU A 72 -10.54 12.10 0.38
C LEU A 72 -10.11 10.94 -0.52
N VAL A 73 -11.04 10.42 -1.30
CA VAL A 73 -10.84 9.25 -2.17
C VAL A 73 -10.80 9.70 -3.61
N THR A 74 -9.79 9.25 -4.35
CA THR A 74 -9.69 9.43 -5.81
C THR A 74 -9.67 8.07 -6.48
N VAL A 75 -10.61 7.85 -7.40
CA VAL A 75 -10.72 6.57 -8.11
C VAL A 75 -9.80 6.57 -9.32
N SER A 76 -8.94 5.55 -9.41
CA SER A 76 -8.06 5.34 -10.55
C SER A 76 -8.38 4.01 -11.22
N ARG A 77 -8.36 3.97 -12.55
CA ARG A 77 -8.44 2.70 -13.29
C ARG A 77 -7.17 1.91 -13.05
N LEU A 78 -7.32 0.61 -12.80
CA LEU A 78 -6.18 -0.30 -12.84
C LEU A 78 -5.67 -0.38 -14.29
N PRO A 79 -4.35 -0.24 -14.52
CA PRO A 79 -3.80 -0.38 -15.84
C PRO A 79 -3.97 -1.84 -16.32
N HIS A 80 -4.45 -2.03 -17.54
CA HIS A 80 -4.36 -3.32 -18.21
C HIS A 80 -2.92 -3.52 -18.67
N LEU A 81 -2.15 -4.30 -17.91
CA LEU A 81 -0.77 -4.65 -18.24
C LEU A 81 -0.77 -5.90 -19.11
N CYS A 82 -0.27 -5.78 -20.34
CA CYS A 82 0.11 -6.92 -21.17
C CYS A 82 1.64 -7.02 -21.12
N ILE A 83 2.15 -7.92 -20.27
CA ILE A 83 3.59 -8.16 -20.16
C ILE A 83 3.91 -9.36 -21.03
N THR A 84 4.76 -9.16 -22.04
CA THR A 84 5.28 -10.22 -22.89
C THR A 84 6.78 -10.30 -22.73
N GLU A 85 7.28 -11.51 -22.50
CA GLU A 85 8.71 -11.81 -22.53
C GLU A 85 9.10 -12.19 -23.97
N GLU A 86 10.09 -11.51 -24.52
CA GLU A 86 10.64 -11.82 -25.84
C GLU A 86 12.08 -12.32 -25.70
N VAL A 87 12.34 -13.53 -26.19
CA VAL A 87 13.69 -14.09 -26.23
C VAL A 87 14.40 -13.54 -27.47
N ILE A 88 15.28 -12.58 -27.25
CA ILE A 88 16.09 -11.99 -28.33
C ILE A 88 17.21 -12.98 -28.71
N ASP A 89 17.30 -13.35 -30.00
CA ASP A 89 18.42 -14.16 -30.51
C ASP A 89 19.75 -13.43 -30.24
N PRO A 90 20.71 -14.03 -29.51
CA PRO A 90 22.02 -13.42 -29.30
C PRO A 90 22.75 -13.06 -30.59
N LYS A 91 22.42 -13.70 -31.73
CA LYS A 91 22.99 -13.37 -33.03
C LYS A 91 22.41 -12.09 -33.65
N SER A 92 21.19 -11.69 -33.29
CA SER A 92 20.54 -10.47 -33.80
C SER A 92 20.90 -9.23 -32.97
N ASN A 93 21.40 -9.40 -31.74
CA ASN A 93 21.80 -8.31 -30.85
C ASN A 93 23.32 -8.30 -30.57
N LYS A 94 24.11 -8.24 -31.65
CA LYS A 94 25.58 -8.19 -31.54
C LYS A 94 26.04 -6.77 -31.28
N PHE A 95 26.59 -6.54 -30.09
CA PHE A 95 27.39 -5.36 -29.81
C PHE A 95 28.69 -5.45 -30.59
N VAL A 96 28.88 -4.56 -31.57
CA VAL A 96 30.13 -4.46 -32.32
C VAL A 96 31.04 -3.45 -31.62
N LEU A 97 32.05 -3.94 -30.91
CA LEU A 97 33.13 -3.10 -30.41
C LEU A 97 34.05 -2.73 -31.57
N ARG A 98 33.95 -1.49 -32.07
CA ARG A 98 34.89 -0.96 -33.07
C ARG A 98 36.07 -0.32 -32.36
N LEU A 99 37.21 -1.00 -32.37
CA LEU A 99 38.48 -0.45 -31.92
C LEU A 99 39.06 0.36 -33.09
N ASN A 100 38.93 1.68 -33.05
CA ASN A 100 39.66 2.55 -33.97
C ASN A 100 41.12 2.61 -33.49
N SER A 101 42.01 1.90 -34.18
CA SER A 101 43.44 1.97 -33.95
C SER A 101 44.00 3.27 -34.56
N GLU A 102 43.80 4.39 -33.90
CA GLU A 102 44.36 5.70 -34.32
C GLU A 102 45.82 5.90 -33.88
N THR A 103 46.49 4.90 -33.30
CA THR A 103 47.92 5.01 -32.95
C THR A 103 48.71 3.79 -33.37
N SER A 104 49.44 3.93 -34.49
CA SER A 104 50.63 3.13 -34.80
C SER A 104 51.75 3.52 -33.83
N VAL A 105 52.29 2.55 -33.09
CA VAL A 105 53.57 2.69 -32.36
C VAL A 105 54.64 1.92 -33.11
#